data_AF-A0A3S3UPE3-F1
#
_entry.id   AF-A0A3S3UPE3-F1
#
_cell.length_a   1.000
_cell.length_b   1.000
_cell.length_c   1.000
_cell.angle_alpha   90.00
_cell.angle_beta   90.00
_cell.angle_gamma   90.00
#
_symmetry.space_group_name_H-M   'P 1'
#
loop_
_entity.id
_entity.type
_entity.pdbx_description
1 polymer ?
#
loop_
_entity_poly.entity_id
_entity_poly.type
_entity_poly.pdbx_seq_one_letter_code
_entity_poly.pdbx_strand_id
1 'polypeptide(L)'
;MSEQTFTDHNDLQRQVAELLGRCIIRLQRFELSLKYLLTTADIEVEASSSGTMRQRHRLQGDQDTLGRLIGKLLGSFILPDKPGFREIPDGGAAGHIRARWYVVATPQDHQRLSEDLADLLSLRNYLVHHFLADKDLREIDDCKNALSELTAAEAKIVAQSSYIAELIGDHDRCRAAMQEQLSQAPLRAMIAGGPIVWEYADIVADLREAERKLSRDGWTRLRDAVAFIAQMKPEQTPENYRCRSWPQVLDESRQFEVKKSKEGGIFFRSGI
;
A
#
# COMPACT_ATOMS: atom_id res chain seq x y z
N MET A 1 -1.07 -27.84 56.10
CA MET A 1 -1.90 -27.72 54.88
C MET A 1 -2.68 -29.01 54.72
N SER A 2 -4.00 -28.94 54.54
CA SER A 2 -4.81 -30.12 54.21
C SER A 2 -4.58 -30.51 52.74
N GLU A 3 -4.78 -31.79 52.41
CA GLU A 3 -4.65 -32.35 51.06
C GLU A 3 -5.50 -31.60 50.01
N GLN A 4 -6.64 -31.05 50.44
CA GLN A 4 -7.53 -30.22 49.64
C GLN A 4 -6.93 -28.85 49.29
N THR A 5 -6.35 -28.13 50.27
CA THR A 5 -5.62 -26.86 50.00
C THR A 5 -4.40 -27.03 49.09
N PHE A 6 -3.72 -28.18 49.16
CA PHE A 6 -2.59 -28.47 48.29
C PHE A 6 -3.05 -28.74 46.84
N THR A 7 -4.17 -29.44 46.67
CA THR A 7 -4.76 -29.71 45.35
C THR A 7 -5.26 -28.42 44.69
N ASP A 8 -5.92 -27.54 45.46
CA ASP A 8 -6.40 -26.24 44.98
C ASP A 8 -5.26 -25.30 44.56
N HIS A 9 -4.13 -25.32 45.29
CA HIS A 9 -2.97 -24.50 44.94
C HIS A 9 -2.30 -24.94 43.63
N ASN A 10 -2.13 -26.25 43.42
CA ASN A 10 -1.60 -26.78 42.16
C ASN A 10 -2.52 -26.47 40.96
N ASP A 11 -3.84 -26.48 41.16
CA ASP A 11 -4.78 -26.11 40.11
C ASP A 11 -4.65 -24.62 39.73
N LEU A 12 -4.49 -23.74 40.72
CA LEU A 12 -4.23 -22.31 40.47
C LEU A 12 -2.93 -22.09 39.70
N GLN A 13 -1.83 -22.75 40.06
CA GLN A 13 -0.57 -22.67 39.33
C GLN A 13 -0.71 -23.12 37.87
N ARG A 14 -1.46 -24.21 37.62
CA ARG A 14 -1.75 -24.68 36.26
C ARG A 14 -2.51 -23.64 35.46
N GLN A 15 -3.57 -23.05 36.03
CA GLN A 15 -4.36 -22.02 35.37
C GLN A 15 -3.51 -20.78 35.04
N VAL A 16 -2.63 -20.35 35.94
CA VAL A 16 -1.69 -19.24 35.69
C VAL A 16 -0.79 -19.56 34.50
N ALA A 17 -0.18 -20.75 34.48
CA ALA A 17 0.71 -21.17 33.40
C ALA A 17 -0.01 -21.24 32.04
N GLU A 18 -1.23 -21.78 32.02
CA GLU A 18 -2.06 -21.86 30.81
C GLU A 18 -2.44 -20.47 30.28
N LEU A 19 -2.85 -19.55 31.16
CA LEU A 19 -3.27 -18.21 30.77
C LEU A 19 -2.08 -17.33 30.36
N LEU A 20 -0.94 -17.44 31.05
CA LEU A 20 0.31 -16.81 30.64
C LEU A 20 0.73 -17.29 29.25
N GLY A 21 0.77 -18.61 29.04
CA GLY A 21 1.12 -19.19 27.75
C GLY A 21 0.21 -18.71 26.61
N ARG A 22 -1.11 -18.64 26.88
CA ARG A 22 -2.10 -18.10 25.94
C ARG A 22 -1.83 -16.63 25.60
N CYS A 23 -1.55 -15.78 26.59
CA CYS A 23 -1.20 -14.38 26.38
C CYS A 23 0.05 -14.24 25.50
N ILE A 24 1.10 -15.01 25.78
CA ILE A 24 2.33 -15.01 24.98
C ILE A 24 2.06 -15.43 23.54
N ILE A 25 1.32 -16.52 23.31
CA ILE A 25 0.98 -16.99 21.95
C ILE A 25 0.17 -15.91 21.20
N ARG A 26 -0.78 -15.24 21.87
CA ARG A 26 -1.55 -14.17 21.24
C ARG A 26 -0.68 -12.97 20.87
N LEU A 27 0.26 -12.57 21.73
CA LEU A 27 1.22 -11.51 21.42
C LEU A 27 2.12 -11.87 20.24
N GLN A 28 2.55 -13.13 20.13
CA GLN A 28 3.31 -13.61 18.97
C GLN A 28 2.48 -13.55 17.68
N ARG A 29 1.19 -13.94 17.74
CA ARG A 29 0.28 -13.80 16.60
C ARG A 29 0.06 -12.34 16.21
N PHE A 30 -0.10 -11.46 17.19
CA PHE A 30 -0.20 -10.01 16.95
C PHE A 30 1.05 -9.49 16.22
N GLU A 31 2.25 -9.91 16.64
CA GLU A 31 3.50 -9.56 15.96
C GLU A 31 3.51 -10.03 14.49
N LEU A 32 3.09 -11.29 14.24
CA LEU A 32 2.98 -11.83 12.87
C LEU A 32 1.98 -11.07 12.01
N SER A 33 0.84 -10.65 12.58
CA SER A 33 -0.15 -9.82 11.89
C SER A 33 0.44 -8.47 11.47
N LEU A 34 1.22 -7.82 12.34
CA LEU A 34 1.91 -6.58 11.99
C LEU A 34 2.96 -6.79 10.90
N LYS A 35 3.72 -7.89 10.94
CA LYS A 35 4.71 -8.24 9.91
C LYS A 35 4.05 -8.41 8.54
N TYR A 36 2.92 -9.12 8.50
CA TYR A 36 2.13 -9.26 7.27
C TYR A 36 1.69 -7.90 6.75
N LEU A 37 0.97 -7.12 7.57
CA LEU A 37 0.40 -5.83 7.19
C LEU A 37 1.47 -4.87 6.66
N LEU A 38 2.58 -4.72 7.39
CA LEU A 38 3.66 -3.83 7.00
C LEU A 38 4.32 -4.29 5.71
N THR A 39 4.57 -5.60 5.55
CA THR A 39 5.18 -6.14 4.33
C THR A 39 4.30 -5.87 3.12
N THR A 40 2.99 -5.99 3.23
CA THR A 40 2.07 -5.78 2.10
C THR A 40 1.66 -4.31 1.90
N ALA A 41 1.97 -3.40 2.83
CA ALA A 41 1.55 -2.01 2.78
C ALA A 41 2.33 -1.10 1.81
N ASP A 42 3.56 -1.46 1.41
CA ASP A 42 4.35 -0.66 0.48
C ASP A 42 5.09 -1.59 -0.49
N ILE A 43 4.50 -1.72 -1.69
CA ILE A 43 5.02 -2.57 -2.75
C ILE A 43 5.51 -1.74 -3.92
N GLU A 44 6.57 -2.23 -4.53
CA GLU A 44 7.17 -1.68 -5.73
C GLU A 44 7.26 -2.78 -6.76
N VAL A 45 6.78 -2.50 -7.96
CA VAL A 45 6.77 -3.42 -9.10
C VAL A 45 7.57 -2.78 -10.22
N GLU A 46 8.59 -3.50 -10.65
CA GLU A 46 9.47 -3.11 -11.76
C GLU A 46 9.25 -4.09 -12.91
N ALA A 47 8.83 -3.58 -14.07
CA ALA A 47 8.74 -4.36 -15.30
C ALA A 47 10.11 -4.39 -15.98
N SER A 48 10.67 -5.57 -16.19
CA SER A 48 11.85 -5.72 -17.03
C SER A 48 11.52 -5.56 -18.51
N SER A 49 12.53 -5.26 -19.32
CA SER A 49 12.44 -5.20 -20.79
C SER A 49 12.01 -6.54 -21.44
N SER A 50 12.11 -7.66 -20.72
CA SER A 50 11.62 -8.98 -21.14
C SER A 50 10.17 -9.28 -20.75
N GLY A 51 9.47 -8.33 -20.12
CA GLY A 51 8.09 -8.49 -19.64
C GLY A 51 7.97 -9.24 -18.30
N THR A 52 9.09 -9.65 -17.67
CA THR A 52 9.06 -10.20 -16.31
C THR A 52 8.86 -9.08 -15.29
N MET A 53 7.92 -9.24 -14.36
CA MET A 53 7.69 -8.28 -13.28
C MET A 53 8.39 -8.73 -12.01
N ARG A 54 9.14 -7.84 -11.37
CA ARG A 54 9.75 -8.06 -10.05
C ARG A 54 9.04 -7.21 -9.02
N GLN A 55 8.48 -7.85 -8.00
CA GLN A 55 7.90 -7.17 -6.86
C GLN A 55 8.92 -7.10 -5.72
N ARG A 56 9.06 -5.93 -5.11
CA ARG A 56 9.83 -5.71 -3.87
C ARG A 56 8.92 -5.10 -2.81
N HIS A 57 9.15 -5.48 -1.56
CA HIS A 57 8.48 -4.92 -0.40
C HIS A 57 9.42 -3.90 0.26
N ARG A 58 8.99 -2.65 0.39
CA ARG A 58 9.82 -1.57 0.98
C ARG A 58 9.80 -1.57 2.50
N LEU A 59 8.67 -1.97 3.07
CA LEU A 59 8.54 -2.21 4.49
C LEU A 59 8.87 -3.68 4.73
N GLN A 60 10.00 -3.95 5.39
CA GLN A 60 10.37 -5.29 5.82
C GLN A 60 10.10 -5.43 7.32
N GLY A 61 9.50 -6.52 7.75
CA GLY A 61 9.15 -6.75 9.16
C GLY A 61 9.72 -8.04 9.75
N ASP A 62 10.21 -8.98 8.95
CA ASP A 62 10.45 -10.37 9.39
C ASP A 62 11.37 -10.49 10.60
N GLN A 63 12.43 -9.66 10.66
CA GLN A 63 13.42 -9.62 11.74
C GLN A 63 13.10 -8.59 12.82
N ASP A 64 12.03 -7.81 12.65
CA ASP A 64 11.68 -6.75 13.60
C ASP A 64 10.90 -7.32 14.78
N THR A 65 11.23 -6.83 15.98
CA THR A 65 10.47 -7.10 17.20
C THR A 65 9.20 -6.25 17.24
N LEU A 66 8.24 -6.66 18.08
CA LEU A 66 6.98 -5.94 18.30
C LEU A 66 7.14 -4.41 18.43
N GLY A 67 8.08 -3.93 19.24
CA GLY A 67 8.28 -2.48 19.43
C GLY A 67 8.70 -1.76 18.15
N ARG A 68 9.56 -2.38 17.33
CA ARG A 68 9.97 -1.81 16.04
C ARG A 68 8.85 -1.86 15.00
N LEU A 69 8.03 -2.92 15.03
CA LEU A 69 6.83 -3.03 14.20
C LEU A 69 5.79 -1.97 14.54
N ILE A 70 5.54 -1.71 15.84
CA ILE A 70 4.65 -0.63 16.29
C ILE A 70 5.14 0.73 15.79
N GLY A 71 6.44 1.02 15.91
CA GLY A 71 7.02 2.25 15.38
C GLY A 71 6.82 2.40 13.86
N LYS A 72 6.98 1.31 13.10
CA LYS A 72 6.71 1.29 11.66
C LYS A 72 5.23 1.48 11.33
N LEU A 73 4.33 0.85 12.08
CA LEU A 73 2.89 1.01 11.92
C LEU A 73 2.49 2.48 12.06
N LEU A 74 2.89 3.12 13.16
CA LEU A 74 2.55 4.52 13.47
C LEU A 74 3.29 5.56 12.61
N GLY A 75 4.44 5.18 12.03
CA GLY A 75 5.24 6.08 11.19
C GLY A 75 5.02 5.95 9.69
N SER A 76 4.49 4.80 9.22
CA SER A 76 4.40 4.50 7.79
C SER A 76 3.01 4.08 7.32
N PHE A 77 2.17 3.53 8.20
CA PHE A 77 0.85 3.00 7.84
C PHE A 77 -0.30 3.82 8.43
N ILE A 78 -0.29 4.12 9.73
CA ILE A 78 -1.32 4.93 10.39
C ILE A 78 -0.72 6.31 10.63
N LEU A 79 -1.18 7.30 9.87
CA LEU A 79 -0.59 8.64 9.82
C LEU A 79 -1.56 9.69 10.38
N PRO A 80 -1.06 10.71 11.08
CA PRO A 80 -1.91 11.80 11.59
C PRO A 80 -2.34 12.80 10.49
N ASP A 81 -1.72 12.72 9.31
CA ASP A 81 -2.05 13.53 8.15
C ASP A 81 -1.75 12.77 6.84
N LYS A 82 -2.33 13.24 5.74
CA LYS A 82 -2.08 12.72 4.40
C LYS A 82 -0.62 12.96 4.02
N PRO A 83 0.14 11.90 3.69
CA PRO A 83 1.48 12.07 3.16
C PRO A 83 1.40 12.78 1.80
N GLY A 84 2.27 13.76 1.56
CA GLY A 84 2.40 14.39 0.26
C GLY A 84 2.74 13.38 -0.83
N PHE A 85 2.31 13.67 -2.06
CA PHE A 85 2.72 12.89 -3.23
C PHE A 85 4.22 13.05 -3.41
N ARG A 86 4.99 11.97 -3.29
CA ARG A 86 6.41 11.97 -3.70
C ARG A 86 6.47 11.46 -5.12
N GLU A 87 7.02 12.28 -6.01
CA GLU A 87 7.38 11.82 -7.35
C GLU A 87 8.27 10.58 -7.24
N ILE A 88 7.92 9.57 -8.02
CA ILE A 88 8.76 8.40 -8.22
C ILE A 88 9.88 8.87 -9.15
N PRO A 89 11.16 8.66 -8.81
CA PRO A 89 12.27 8.96 -9.71
C PRO A 89 12.02 8.31 -11.07
N ASP A 90 12.27 9.04 -12.16
CA ASP A 90 12.04 8.55 -13.52
C ASP A 90 12.81 7.23 -13.74
N GLY A 91 12.06 6.14 -13.89
CA GLY A 91 12.58 4.77 -14.01
C GLY A 91 13.15 4.44 -15.39
N GLY A 92 13.18 5.42 -16.31
CA GLY A 92 13.60 5.21 -17.68
C GLY A 92 12.58 4.38 -18.49
N ALA A 93 13.06 3.61 -19.46
CA ALA A 93 12.20 2.92 -20.46
C ALA A 93 11.36 1.74 -19.92
N ALA A 94 11.48 1.41 -18.64
CA ALA A 94 10.80 0.30 -17.97
C ALA A 94 9.64 0.80 -17.12
N GLY A 95 8.49 0.14 -17.19
CA GLY A 95 7.33 0.48 -16.36
C GLY A 95 7.64 0.26 -14.88
N HIS A 96 7.44 1.32 -14.08
CA HIS A 96 7.61 1.28 -12.63
C HIS A 96 6.30 1.65 -11.96
N ILE A 97 5.86 0.82 -11.00
CA ILE A 97 4.71 1.12 -10.16
C ILE A 97 5.13 1.02 -8.70
N ARG A 98 4.72 2.02 -7.92
CA ARG A 98 4.68 1.89 -6.47
C ARG A 98 3.25 2.02 -6.00
N ALA A 99 2.81 1.07 -5.18
CA ALA A 99 1.55 1.14 -4.48
C ALA A 99 1.81 1.15 -2.97
N ARG A 100 1.32 2.20 -2.31
CA ARG A 100 1.44 2.40 -0.87
C ARG A 100 0.05 2.57 -0.27
N TRP A 101 -0.25 1.77 0.75
CA TRP A 101 -1.46 1.87 1.55
C TRP A 101 -1.14 2.51 2.89
N TYR A 102 -2.04 3.36 3.36
CA TYR A 102 -1.99 3.99 4.67
C TYR A 102 -3.41 4.38 5.09
N VAL A 103 -3.59 4.55 6.40
CA VAL A 103 -4.80 5.10 7.03
C VAL A 103 -4.45 6.46 7.60
N VAL A 104 -5.33 7.44 7.38
CA VAL A 104 -5.22 8.75 8.01
C VAL A 104 -6.14 8.75 9.22
N ALA A 105 -5.55 8.84 10.40
CA ALA A 105 -6.26 9.00 11.65
C ALA A 105 -6.27 10.47 12.06
N THR A 106 -7.24 10.89 12.87
CA THR A 106 -7.14 12.21 13.51
C THR A 106 -5.92 12.24 14.43
N PRO A 107 -5.31 13.41 14.69
CA PRO A 107 -4.18 13.50 15.63
C PRO A 107 -4.50 12.90 17.00
N GLN A 108 -5.73 13.06 17.47
CA GLN A 108 -6.21 12.50 18.73
C GLN A 108 -6.28 10.97 18.69
N ASP A 109 -6.84 10.39 17.61
CA ASP A 109 -6.92 8.94 17.45
C ASP A 109 -5.54 8.32 17.27
N HIS A 110 -4.65 8.99 16.54
CA HIS A 110 -3.26 8.55 16.37
C HIS A 110 -2.52 8.52 17.70
N GLN A 111 -2.65 9.57 18.52
CA GLN A 111 -2.06 9.61 19.85
C GLN A 111 -2.62 8.50 20.75
N ARG A 112 -3.95 8.35 20.80
CA ARG A 112 -4.60 7.30 21.60
C ARG A 112 -4.12 5.90 21.21
N LEU A 113 -4.05 5.61 19.91
CA LEU A 113 -3.55 4.34 19.43
C LEU A 113 -2.07 4.13 19.77
N SER A 114 -1.26 5.19 19.71
CA SER A 114 0.14 5.13 20.12
C SER A 114 0.29 4.77 21.60
N GLU A 115 -0.54 5.33 22.47
CA GLU A 115 -0.57 5.02 23.91
C GLU A 115 -1.01 3.55 24.14
N ASP A 116 -2.09 3.12 23.48
CA ASP A 116 -2.60 1.74 23.58
C ASP A 116 -1.55 0.69 23.15
N LEU A 117 -0.80 0.97 22.07
CA LEU A 117 0.25 0.09 21.58
C LEU A 117 1.52 0.13 22.46
N ALA A 118 1.85 1.29 23.04
CA ALA A 118 2.94 1.41 24.00
C ALA A 118 2.67 0.61 25.27
N ASP A 119 1.42 0.62 25.73
CA ASP A 119 1.00 -0.22 26.85
C ASP A 119 1.07 -1.71 26.50
N LEU A 120 0.68 -2.11 25.28
CA LEU A 120 0.77 -3.50 24.82
C LEU A 120 2.23 -3.98 24.79
N LEU A 121 3.16 -3.11 24.36
CA LEU A 121 4.59 -3.38 24.40
C LEU A 121 5.11 -3.54 25.84
N SER A 122 4.67 -2.67 26.74
CA SER A 122 5.01 -2.73 28.16
C SER A 122 4.48 -4.01 28.80
N LEU A 123 3.24 -4.38 28.50
CA LEU A 123 2.63 -5.64 28.92
C LEU A 123 3.43 -6.84 28.42
N ARG A 124 3.81 -6.86 27.13
CA ARG A 124 4.64 -7.94 26.58
C ARG A 124 5.95 -8.08 27.33
N ASN A 125 6.63 -6.97 27.61
CA ASN A 125 7.92 -7.00 28.32
C ASN A 125 7.75 -7.48 29.76
N TYR A 126 6.70 -7.03 30.45
CA TYR A 126 6.37 -7.52 31.78
C TYR A 126 6.13 -9.04 31.78
N LEU A 127 5.23 -9.53 30.92
CA LEU A 127 4.89 -10.96 30.85
C LEU A 127 6.09 -11.87 30.54
N VAL A 128 7.05 -11.38 29.73
CA VAL A 128 8.21 -12.17 29.31
C VAL A 128 9.37 -12.09 30.31
N HIS A 129 9.61 -10.92 30.91
CA HIS A 129 10.85 -10.67 31.64
C HIS A 129 10.67 -10.45 33.15
N HIS A 130 9.48 -10.03 33.58
CA HIS A 130 9.27 -9.57 34.97
C HIS A 130 8.19 -10.36 35.71
N PHE A 131 7.25 -10.99 35.01
CA PHE A 131 6.10 -11.66 35.62
C PHE A 131 6.48 -12.68 36.70
N LEU A 132 7.43 -13.58 36.43
CA LEU A 132 7.87 -14.58 37.41
C LEU A 132 8.81 -14.02 38.49
N ALA A 133 9.32 -12.80 38.31
CA ALA A 133 10.09 -12.11 39.35
C ALA A 133 9.16 -11.33 40.30
N ASP A 134 8.00 -10.88 39.81
CA ASP A 134 6.99 -10.15 40.58
C ASP A 134 5.99 -11.08 41.28
N LYS A 135 5.61 -12.22 40.66
CA LYS A 135 4.62 -13.16 41.19
C LYS A 135 5.28 -14.45 41.69
N ASP A 136 5.25 -14.69 43.00
CA ASP A 136 5.69 -15.97 43.55
C ASP A 136 4.58 -17.01 43.43
N LEU A 137 4.68 -17.87 42.42
CA LEU A 137 3.65 -18.88 42.16
C LEU A 137 3.54 -19.94 43.29
N ARG A 138 4.44 -19.93 44.28
CA ARG A 138 4.31 -20.79 45.48
C ARG A 138 3.34 -20.22 46.51
N GLU A 139 2.97 -18.96 46.38
CA GLU A 139 1.99 -18.29 47.24
C GLU A 139 0.60 -18.33 46.58
N ILE A 140 -0.42 -18.74 47.34
CA ILE A 140 -1.79 -18.89 46.83
C ILE A 140 -2.36 -17.54 46.40
N ASP A 141 -2.10 -16.48 47.16
CA ASP A 141 -2.65 -15.15 46.88
C ASP A 141 -1.98 -14.51 45.67
N ASP A 142 -0.68 -14.75 45.45
CA ASP A 142 0.03 -14.33 44.24
C ASP A 142 -0.50 -15.06 43.00
N CYS A 143 -0.87 -16.34 43.12
CA CYS A 143 -1.53 -17.06 42.02
C CYS A 143 -2.91 -16.46 41.67
N LYS A 144 -3.73 -16.10 42.67
CA LYS A 144 -5.03 -15.45 42.43
C LYS A 144 -4.87 -14.07 41.79
N ASN A 145 -3.90 -13.29 42.29
CA ASN A 145 -3.58 -11.98 41.75
C ASN A 145 -3.09 -12.10 40.29
N ALA A 146 -2.17 -13.03 40.02
CA ALA A 146 -1.67 -13.34 38.70
C ALA A 146 -2.79 -13.71 37.72
N LEU A 147 -3.76 -14.54 38.13
CA LEU A 147 -4.91 -14.89 37.28
C LEU A 147 -5.76 -13.67 36.92
N SER A 148 -5.99 -12.77 37.88
CA SER A 148 -6.73 -11.53 37.63
C SER A 148 -5.98 -10.61 36.66
N GLU A 149 -4.68 -10.40 36.87
CA GLU A 149 -3.84 -9.58 35.99
C GLU A 149 -3.75 -10.17 34.57
N LEU A 150 -3.54 -11.48 34.46
CA LEU A 150 -3.45 -12.17 33.17
C LEU A 150 -4.78 -12.15 32.41
N THR A 151 -5.92 -12.18 33.11
CA THR A 151 -7.24 -12.04 32.50
C THR A 151 -7.43 -10.65 31.89
N ALA A 152 -7.03 -9.60 32.61
CA ALA A 152 -7.04 -8.23 32.11
C ALA A 152 -6.05 -8.05 30.93
N ALA A 153 -4.87 -8.66 31.04
CA ALA A 153 -3.88 -8.69 29.97
C ALA A 153 -4.43 -9.36 28.70
N GLU A 154 -5.07 -10.54 28.83
CA GLU A 154 -5.67 -11.23 27.69
C GLU A 154 -6.72 -10.35 27.00
N ALA A 155 -7.61 -9.71 27.77
CA ALA A 155 -8.63 -8.81 27.23
C ALA A 155 -8.01 -7.67 26.40
N LYS A 156 -6.93 -7.05 26.91
CA LYS A 156 -6.21 -5.99 26.19
C LYS A 156 -5.56 -6.50 24.89
N ILE A 157 -4.91 -7.67 24.94
CA ILE A 157 -4.30 -8.28 23.75
C ILE A 157 -5.37 -8.60 22.70
N VAL A 158 -6.51 -9.15 23.12
CA VAL A 158 -7.63 -9.47 22.22
C VAL A 158 -8.18 -8.21 21.57
N ALA A 159 -8.43 -7.15 22.33
CA ALA A 159 -8.94 -5.90 21.78
C ALA A 159 -8.03 -5.32 20.69
N GLN A 160 -6.72 -5.25 20.96
CA GLN A 160 -5.75 -4.73 19.99
C GLN A 160 -5.59 -5.67 18.79
N SER A 161 -5.64 -6.99 19.00
CA SER A 161 -5.58 -7.97 17.91
C SER A 161 -6.77 -7.87 16.98
N SER A 162 -7.98 -7.65 17.50
CA SER A 162 -9.18 -7.46 16.70
C SER A 162 -9.08 -6.22 15.82
N TYR A 163 -8.60 -5.10 16.38
CA TYR A 163 -8.38 -3.87 15.62
C TYR A 163 -7.41 -4.08 14.44
N ILE A 164 -6.26 -4.72 14.69
CA ILE A 164 -5.29 -5.02 13.62
C ILE A 164 -5.86 -6.01 12.58
N ALA A 165 -6.65 -6.98 13.01
CA ALA A 165 -7.28 -7.93 12.09
C ALA A 165 -8.29 -7.25 11.15
N GLU A 166 -9.08 -6.30 11.67
CA GLU A 166 -9.99 -5.49 10.85
C GLU A 166 -9.22 -4.65 9.83
N LEU A 167 -8.15 -4.00 10.28
CA LEU A 167 -7.27 -3.19 9.43
C LEU A 167 -6.62 -4.01 8.31
N ILE A 168 -6.21 -5.25 8.61
CA ILE A 168 -5.71 -6.21 7.61
C ILE A 168 -6.80 -6.56 6.60
N GLY A 169 -8.03 -6.82 7.08
CA GLY A 169 -9.16 -7.13 6.21
C GLY A 169 -9.49 -5.98 5.24
N ASP A 170 -9.46 -4.74 5.70
CA ASP A 170 -9.61 -3.55 4.84
C ASP A 170 -8.47 -3.43 3.83
N HIS A 171 -7.22 -3.61 4.30
CA HIS A 171 -6.05 -3.56 3.45
C HIS A 171 -6.09 -4.60 2.32
N ASP A 172 -6.45 -5.85 2.63
CA ASP A 172 -6.55 -6.92 1.66
C ASP A 172 -7.67 -6.67 0.63
N ARG A 173 -8.81 -6.11 1.06
CA ARG A 173 -9.88 -5.69 0.14
C ARG A 173 -9.41 -4.59 -0.81
N CYS A 174 -8.73 -3.56 -0.31
CA CYS A 174 -8.17 -2.50 -1.15
C CYS A 174 -7.12 -3.04 -2.13
N ARG A 175 -6.28 -3.97 -1.67
CA ARG A 175 -5.28 -4.63 -2.54
C ARG A 175 -5.94 -5.46 -3.64
N ALA A 176 -6.94 -6.25 -3.32
CA ALA A 176 -7.67 -7.08 -4.29
C ALA A 176 -8.35 -6.20 -5.37
N ALA A 177 -9.03 -5.12 -4.94
CA ALA A 177 -9.64 -4.17 -5.86
C ALA A 177 -8.59 -3.51 -6.78
N MET A 178 -7.44 -3.09 -6.22
CA MET A 178 -6.36 -2.52 -7.03
C MET A 178 -5.77 -3.54 -8.01
N GLN A 179 -5.57 -4.79 -7.59
CA GLN A 179 -5.07 -5.85 -8.46
C GLN A 179 -6.04 -6.15 -9.61
N GLU A 180 -7.35 -6.14 -9.36
CA GLU A 180 -8.36 -6.29 -10.39
C GLU A 180 -8.28 -5.16 -11.43
N GLN A 181 -8.17 -3.90 -10.97
CA GLN A 181 -7.99 -2.75 -11.86
C GLN A 181 -6.68 -2.84 -12.68
N LEU A 182 -5.56 -3.17 -12.03
CA LEU A 182 -4.26 -3.34 -12.70
C LEU A 182 -4.23 -4.50 -13.71
N SER A 183 -5.09 -5.51 -13.52
CA SER A 183 -5.20 -6.65 -14.42
C SER A 183 -5.97 -6.35 -15.70
N GLN A 184 -6.65 -5.20 -15.79
CA GLN A 184 -7.31 -4.77 -17.01
C GLN A 184 -6.28 -4.57 -18.14
N ALA A 185 -6.60 -5.08 -19.32
CA ALA A 185 -5.68 -5.17 -20.45
C ALA A 185 -4.98 -3.84 -20.84
N PRO A 186 -5.65 -2.67 -20.83
CA PRO A 186 -5.00 -1.40 -21.14
C PRO A 186 -3.94 -1.03 -20.10
N LEU A 187 -4.28 -1.13 -18.82
CA LEU A 187 -3.36 -0.78 -17.73
C LEU A 187 -2.19 -1.77 -17.66
N ARG A 188 -2.46 -3.06 -17.84
CA ARG A 188 -1.42 -4.09 -17.95
C ARG A 188 -0.44 -3.84 -19.11
N ALA A 189 -0.95 -3.36 -20.25
CA ALA A 189 -0.10 -3.00 -21.40
C ALA A 189 0.80 -1.79 -21.09
N MET A 190 0.27 -0.76 -20.42
CA MET A 190 1.06 0.41 -19.99
C MET A 190 2.20 0.00 -19.04
N ILE A 191 1.94 -0.92 -18.13
CA ILE A 191 2.88 -1.36 -17.08
C ILE A 191 3.99 -2.25 -17.64
N ALA A 192 3.64 -3.18 -18.54
CA ALA A 192 4.59 -4.17 -19.06
C ALA A 192 5.43 -3.67 -20.25
N GLY A 193 5.45 -2.35 -20.52
CA GLY A 193 6.09 -1.79 -21.71
C GLY A 193 5.45 -2.27 -23.02
N GLY A 194 4.19 -2.71 -22.95
CA GLY A 194 3.38 -3.22 -24.05
C GLY A 194 3.02 -2.15 -25.08
N PRO A 195 2.11 -2.45 -26.02
CA PRO A 195 1.67 -1.46 -27.00
C PRO A 195 1.10 -0.23 -26.30
N ILE A 196 1.38 0.95 -26.85
CA ILE A 196 0.90 2.22 -26.32
C ILE A 196 -0.63 2.21 -26.35
N VAL A 197 -1.24 2.48 -25.20
CA VAL A 197 -2.68 2.64 -25.11
C VAL A 197 -3.02 4.08 -25.49
N TRP A 198 -3.19 4.29 -26.79
CA TRP A 198 -3.34 5.62 -27.39
C TRP A 198 -4.50 6.44 -26.84
N GLU A 199 -5.56 5.81 -26.35
CA GLU A 199 -6.71 6.48 -25.73
C GLU A 199 -6.32 7.38 -24.54
N TYR A 200 -5.28 6.99 -23.79
CA TYR A 200 -4.80 7.68 -22.59
C TYR A 200 -3.43 8.35 -22.78
N ALA A 201 -2.88 8.34 -24.00
CA ALA A 201 -1.58 8.94 -24.27
C ALA A 201 -1.69 10.48 -24.30
N ASP A 202 -0.85 11.18 -23.55
CA ASP A 202 -0.90 12.66 -23.49
C ASP A 202 -0.75 13.31 -24.87
N ILE A 203 0.01 12.69 -25.78
CA ILE A 203 0.16 13.19 -27.16
C ILE A 203 -1.15 13.20 -27.93
N VAL A 204 -2.05 12.26 -27.65
CA VAL A 204 -3.41 12.21 -28.24
C VAL A 204 -4.30 13.26 -27.58
N ALA A 205 -4.22 13.42 -26.25
CA ALA A 205 -4.96 14.47 -25.54
C ALA A 205 -4.56 15.87 -26.02
N ASP A 206 -3.26 16.10 -26.23
CA ASP A 206 -2.72 17.36 -26.75
C ASP A 206 -3.15 17.63 -28.19
N LEU A 207 -3.23 16.60 -29.04
CA LEU A 207 -3.78 16.71 -30.38
C LEU A 207 -5.28 17.04 -30.37
N ARG A 208 -6.07 16.44 -29.48
CA ARG A 208 -7.50 16.79 -29.28
C ARG A 208 -7.67 18.23 -28.79
N GLU A 209 -6.79 18.67 -27.89
CA GLU A 209 -6.80 20.04 -27.39
C GLU A 209 -6.43 21.05 -28.48
N ALA A 210 -5.42 20.74 -29.28
CA ALA A 210 -5.05 21.53 -30.44
C ALA A 210 -6.19 21.60 -31.46
N GLU A 211 -6.88 20.48 -31.71
CA GLU A 211 -8.07 20.44 -32.56
C GLU A 211 -9.15 21.38 -32.04
N ARG A 212 -9.51 21.28 -30.76
CA ARG A 212 -10.53 22.12 -30.12
C ARG A 212 -10.25 23.62 -30.28
N LYS A 213 -8.98 24.02 -30.30
CA LYS A 213 -8.55 25.42 -30.41
C LYS A 213 -8.35 25.91 -31.83
N LEU A 214 -7.93 25.03 -32.74
CA LEU A 214 -7.42 25.43 -34.06
C LEU A 214 -8.28 24.91 -35.22
N SER A 215 -9.32 24.12 -34.95
CA SER A 215 -10.19 23.56 -35.97
C SER A 215 -10.83 24.65 -36.82
N ARG A 216 -10.77 24.45 -38.14
CA ARG A 216 -11.45 25.27 -39.15
C ARG A 216 -12.27 24.33 -40.03
N ASP A 217 -13.56 24.60 -40.17
CA ASP A 217 -14.50 23.74 -40.90
C ASP A 217 -14.47 22.26 -40.42
N GLY A 218 -14.26 22.05 -39.12
CA GLY A 218 -14.21 20.72 -38.51
C GLY A 218 -12.93 19.93 -38.79
N TRP A 219 -11.87 20.57 -39.30
CA TRP A 219 -10.58 19.95 -39.53
C TRP A 219 -9.43 20.82 -39.01
N THR A 220 -8.41 20.19 -38.45
CA THR A 220 -7.22 20.86 -37.94
C THR A 220 -6.02 20.51 -38.79
N ARG A 221 -5.25 21.51 -39.22
CA ARG A 221 -4.00 21.28 -39.94
C ARG A 221 -2.95 20.75 -38.97
N LEU A 222 -2.36 19.61 -39.28
CA LEU A 222 -1.39 18.95 -38.38
C LEU A 222 -0.22 19.87 -38.03
N ARG A 223 0.30 20.62 -39.01
CA ARG A 223 1.42 21.55 -38.79
C ARG A 223 1.11 22.61 -37.72
N ASP A 224 -0.11 23.13 -37.72
CA ASP A 224 -0.52 24.19 -36.79
C ASP A 224 -0.74 23.62 -35.39
N ALA A 225 -1.29 22.41 -35.30
CA ALA A 225 -1.40 21.66 -34.05
C ALA A 225 -0.02 21.35 -33.44
N VAL A 226 0.94 20.88 -34.25
CA VAL A 226 2.31 20.60 -33.79
C VAL A 226 2.99 21.87 -33.28
N ALA A 227 2.84 22.99 -33.97
CA ALA A 227 3.40 24.27 -33.52
C ALA A 227 2.77 24.73 -32.20
N PHE A 228 1.45 24.56 -32.04
CA PHE A 228 0.74 24.87 -30.80
C PHE A 228 1.20 23.99 -29.63
N ILE A 229 1.33 22.67 -29.83
CA ILE A 229 1.80 21.75 -28.80
C ILE A 229 3.24 22.09 -28.41
N ALA A 230 4.14 22.31 -29.38
CA ALA A 230 5.53 22.65 -29.12
C ALA A 230 5.71 23.97 -28.33
N GLN A 231 4.76 24.91 -28.44
CA GLN A 231 4.78 26.13 -27.65
C GLN A 231 4.34 25.92 -26.20
N MET A 232 3.38 25.01 -25.96
CA MET A 232 2.79 24.77 -24.65
C MET A 232 3.54 23.68 -23.85
N LYS A 233 4.06 22.67 -24.55
CA LYS A 233 4.71 21.47 -24.00
C LYS A 233 5.88 21.06 -24.92
N PRO A 234 7.02 21.75 -24.87
CA PRO A 234 8.17 21.47 -25.73
C PRO A 234 8.73 20.05 -25.61
N GLU A 235 8.55 19.41 -24.46
CA GLU A 235 8.94 18.04 -24.15
C GLU A 235 8.09 16.98 -24.87
N GLN A 236 6.94 17.37 -25.42
CA GLN A 236 5.99 16.46 -26.05
C GLN A 236 6.44 16.14 -27.49
N THR A 237 7.11 14.99 -27.66
CA THR A 237 7.59 14.55 -28.98
C THR A 237 7.11 13.15 -29.36
N PRO A 238 7.01 12.83 -30.67
CA PRO A 238 6.65 11.48 -31.13
C PRO A 238 7.56 10.37 -30.60
N GLU A 239 8.85 10.67 -30.38
CA GLU A 239 9.85 9.69 -29.94
C GLU A 239 9.52 9.09 -28.58
N ASN A 240 8.92 9.88 -27.67
CA ASN A 240 8.44 9.42 -26.36
C ASN A 240 7.36 8.32 -26.49
N TYR A 241 6.72 8.24 -27.65
CA TYR A 241 5.66 7.30 -28.00
C TYR A 241 6.11 6.31 -29.08
N ARG A 242 7.42 6.03 -29.17
CA ARG A 242 8.01 5.08 -30.14
C ARG A 242 7.70 5.42 -31.62
N CYS A 243 7.25 6.64 -31.89
CA CYS A 243 6.95 7.15 -33.22
C CYS A 243 8.10 8.04 -33.71
N ARG A 244 8.36 8.04 -35.02
CA ARG A 244 9.39 8.89 -35.65
C ARG A 244 8.84 10.23 -36.13
N SER A 245 7.51 10.39 -36.15
CA SER A 245 6.88 11.59 -36.71
C SER A 245 5.43 11.75 -36.23
N TRP A 246 4.93 12.99 -36.24
CA TRP A 246 3.53 13.29 -35.92
C TRP A 246 2.49 12.61 -36.84
N PRO A 247 2.71 12.48 -38.16
CA PRO A 247 1.83 11.66 -38.99
C PRO A 247 1.77 10.19 -38.57
N GLN A 248 2.88 9.62 -38.12
CA GLN A 248 2.92 8.25 -37.60
C GLN A 248 2.11 8.13 -36.30
N VAL A 249 2.12 9.15 -35.44
CA VAL A 249 1.27 9.20 -34.23
C VAL A 249 -0.22 9.16 -34.61
N LEU A 250 -0.65 9.93 -35.62
CA LEU A 250 -2.04 9.88 -36.09
C LEU A 250 -2.43 8.49 -36.64
N ASP A 251 -1.54 7.87 -37.41
CA ASP A 251 -1.77 6.56 -38.03
C ASP A 251 -1.80 5.42 -37.00
N GLU A 252 -0.81 5.36 -36.11
CA GLU A 252 -0.71 4.32 -35.09
C GLU A 252 -1.76 4.46 -33.99
N SER A 253 -2.16 5.70 -33.65
CA SER A 253 -3.16 5.94 -32.63
C SER A 253 -4.56 5.50 -33.03
N ARG A 254 -4.91 5.64 -34.32
CA ARG A 254 -6.25 5.40 -34.86
C ARG A 254 -7.36 6.16 -34.11
N GLN A 255 -7.01 7.23 -33.41
CA GLN A 255 -7.96 8.08 -32.65
C GLN A 255 -8.53 9.23 -33.50
N PHE A 256 -8.00 9.41 -34.71
CA PHE A 256 -8.31 10.55 -35.57
C PHE A 256 -8.63 10.11 -36.99
N GLU A 257 -9.58 10.79 -37.61
CA GLU A 257 -9.73 10.74 -39.06
C GLU A 257 -8.67 11.65 -39.69
N VAL A 258 -8.05 11.20 -40.79
CA VAL A 258 -6.96 11.93 -41.46
C VAL A 258 -7.27 12.12 -42.94
N LYS A 259 -7.08 13.34 -43.45
CA LYS A 259 -7.14 13.65 -44.88
C LYS A 259 -5.89 14.39 -45.36
N LYS A 260 -5.49 14.12 -46.61
CA LYS A 260 -4.37 14.77 -47.28
C LYS A 260 -4.90 15.73 -48.35
N SER A 261 -4.36 16.95 -48.41
CA SER A 261 -4.65 17.89 -49.50
C SER A 261 -3.76 17.63 -50.72
N LYS A 262 -4.18 18.13 -51.89
CA LYS A 262 -3.40 18.06 -53.14
C LYS A 262 -2.02 18.73 -53.04
N GLU A 263 -1.87 19.66 -52.11
CA GLU A 263 -0.61 20.39 -51.83
C GLU A 263 0.24 19.71 -50.74
N GLY A 264 -0.12 18.49 -50.31
CA GLY A 264 0.64 17.73 -49.30
C GLY A 264 0.36 18.11 -47.85
N GLY A 265 -0.67 18.93 -47.57
CA GLY A 265 -1.09 19.25 -46.21
C GLY A 265 -1.84 18.09 -45.55
N ILE A 266 -1.48 17.75 -44.31
CA ILE A 266 -2.19 16.76 -43.49
C ILE A 266 -3.17 17.48 -42.57
N PHE A 267 -4.41 17.01 -42.56
CA PHE A 267 -5.47 17.50 -41.68
C PHE A 267 -6.06 16.34 -40.90
N PHE A 268 -6.43 16.60 -39.66
CA PHE A 268 -7.02 15.60 -38.78
C PHE A 268 -8.22 16.17 -38.02
N ARG A 269 -9.08 15.27 -37.53
CA ARG A 269 -10.14 15.55 -36.57
C ARG A 269 -10.40 14.31 -35.72
N SER A 270 -10.95 14.48 -34.52
CA SER A 270 -11.30 13.35 -33.66
C SER A 270 -12.29 12.41 -34.39
N GLY A 271 -11.97 11.11 -34.41
CA GLY A 271 -12.93 10.09 -34.86
C GLY A 271 -14.01 9.91 -33.79
N ILE A 272 -15.26 9.70 -34.21
CA ILE A 272 -16.37 9.35 -33.30
C ILE A 272 -16.06 8.01 -32.64
#